data_AF-A0A9E1GQ30-F1
#
_entry.id   AF-A0A9E1GQ30-F1
#
_cell.length_a   1.000
_cell.length_b   1.000
_cell.length_c   1.000
_cell.angle_alpha   90.00
_cell.angle_beta   90.00
_cell.angle_gamma   90.00
#
_symmetry.space_group_name_H-M   'P 1'
#
loop_
_entity.id
_entity.type
_entity.pdbx_description
1 polymer ?
#
loop_
_entity_poly.entity_id
_entity_poly.type
_entity_poly.pdbx_seq_one_letter_code
_entity_poly.pdbx_strand_id
1 'polypeptide(L)'
;MNKKKIRTAVLLPRYSYVAVIFAFLFNTVVYTGARAIAGGWTHHNIESSIDRMIPFFAPSAAIYLGCYLFWAVNYILIARQGKEEVCRFFAGDFLSRVICLVFYLAFPTTNIRPEVAPDGFWNQVMLWVYSVDAADNLFPSIHCLVSWFCYIGIRDREDLPVWYRRFSCVMALLVCASTLTTKQHVIADVAGGILLAEICLRVGKLPAVSGVYRRVLDGVNDRIFRGKKEVLHADEEESAV
;
A
#
# COMPACT_ATOMS: atom_id res chain seq x y z
N MET A 1 42.75 8.15 -18.17
CA MET A 1 41.79 8.59 -17.13
C MET A 1 40.39 8.17 -17.54
N ASN A 2 39.85 7.12 -16.92
CA ASN A 2 38.62 6.45 -17.35
C ASN A 2 37.40 7.24 -16.83
N LYS A 3 36.64 7.90 -17.72
CA LYS A 3 35.41 8.60 -17.37
C LYS A 3 34.35 7.57 -16.98
N LYS A 4 34.21 7.28 -15.69
CA LYS A 4 33.04 6.57 -15.15
C LYS A 4 31.81 7.44 -15.47
N LYS A 5 31.07 7.06 -16.53
CA LYS A 5 29.72 7.57 -16.78
C LYS A 5 28.91 7.34 -15.50
N ILE A 6 28.58 8.42 -14.79
CA ILE A 6 27.59 8.39 -13.72
C ILE A 6 26.27 8.04 -14.41
N ARG A 7 25.96 6.75 -14.50
CA ARG A 7 24.62 6.29 -14.87
C ARG A 7 23.71 6.81 -13.76
N THR A 8 22.89 7.82 -14.05
CA THR A 8 21.77 8.22 -13.19
C THR A 8 21.05 6.94 -12.78
N ALA A 9 21.10 6.60 -11.49
CA ALA A 9 20.44 5.42 -10.97
C ALA A 9 18.93 5.61 -11.19
N VAL A 10 18.39 4.97 -12.21
CA VAL A 10 16.96 5.03 -12.50
C VAL A 10 16.24 4.41 -11.29
N LEU A 11 15.45 5.21 -10.58
CA LEU A 11 14.80 4.79 -9.34
C LEU A 11 13.89 3.56 -9.57
N LEU A 12 13.13 3.56 -10.68
CA LEU A 12 12.22 2.50 -11.10
C LEU A 12 12.39 2.14 -12.59
N PRO A 13 12.30 0.86 -12.97
CA PRO A 13 12.19 0.47 -14.38
C PRO A 13 11.05 1.21 -15.11
N ARG A 14 11.23 1.53 -16.39
CA ARG A 14 10.24 2.29 -17.17
C ARG A 14 8.83 1.67 -17.13
N TYR A 15 8.75 0.35 -17.16
CA TYR A 15 7.48 -0.38 -17.18
C TYR A 15 6.71 -0.32 -15.85
N SER A 16 7.35 0.04 -14.72
CA SER A 16 6.71 0.01 -13.40
C SER A 16 6.28 1.38 -12.87
N TYR A 17 6.70 2.50 -13.48
CA TYR A 17 6.25 3.85 -13.07
C TYR A 17 4.73 3.97 -13.05
N VAL A 18 4.08 3.58 -14.15
CA VAL A 18 2.62 3.68 -14.27
C VAL A 18 1.94 2.83 -13.20
N ALA A 19 2.42 1.62 -12.93
CA ALA A 19 1.84 0.74 -11.92
C ALA A 19 1.93 1.33 -10.50
N VAL A 20 3.09 1.88 -10.11
CA VAL A 20 3.29 2.50 -8.80
C VAL A 20 2.43 3.75 -8.63
N ILE A 21 2.45 4.65 -9.62
CA ILE A 21 1.64 5.88 -9.59
C ILE A 21 0.15 5.54 -9.54
N PHE A 22 -0.29 4.59 -10.38
CA PHE A 22 -1.67 4.15 -10.40
C PHE A 22 -2.10 3.54 -9.07
N ALA A 23 -1.28 2.67 -8.45
CA ALA A 23 -1.58 2.08 -7.16
C ALA A 23 -1.79 3.15 -6.06
N PHE A 24 -0.93 4.17 -6.03
CA PHE A 24 -1.08 5.28 -5.09
C PHE A 24 -2.36 6.08 -5.34
N LEU A 25 -2.58 6.52 -6.59
CA LEU A 25 -3.76 7.32 -6.95
C LEU A 25 -5.06 6.53 -6.74
N PHE A 26 -5.09 5.26 -7.13
CA PHE A 26 -6.26 4.42 -6.96
C PHE A 26 -6.59 4.18 -5.49
N ASN A 27 -5.57 3.98 -4.64
CA ASN A 27 -5.77 3.92 -3.19
C ASN A 27 -6.38 5.22 -2.65
N THR A 28 -5.87 6.38 -3.07
CA THR A 28 -6.45 7.67 -2.69
C THR A 28 -7.90 7.78 -3.13
N VAL A 29 -8.22 7.46 -4.39
CA VAL A 29 -9.58 7.50 -4.93
C VAL A 29 -10.52 6.56 -4.17
N VAL A 30 -10.08 5.35 -3.85
CA VAL A 30 -10.90 4.40 -3.08
C VAL A 30 -11.19 4.94 -1.69
N TYR A 31 -10.17 5.40 -0.97
CA TYR A 31 -10.34 5.87 0.41
C TYR A 31 -11.17 7.16 0.47
N THR A 32 -10.81 8.18 -0.32
CA THR A 32 -11.54 9.47 -0.30
C THR A 32 -12.91 9.36 -0.98
N GLY A 33 -13.03 8.54 -2.02
CA GLY A 33 -14.28 8.29 -2.73
C GLY A 33 -15.29 7.53 -1.87
N ALA A 34 -14.87 6.46 -1.18
CA ALA A 34 -15.73 5.75 -0.25
C ALA A 34 -16.23 6.67 0.87
N ARG A 35 -15.33 7.47 1.44
CA ARG A 35 -15.69 8.48 2.47
C ARG A 35 -16.67 9.53 1.95
N ALA A 36 -16.46 10.05 0.74
CA ALA A 36 -17.33 11.06 0.16
C ALA A 36 -18.76 10.53 -0.10
N ILE A 37 -18.89 9.24 -0.42
CA ILE A 37 -20.18 8.60 -0.70
C ILE A 37 -20.87 8.13 0.59
N ALA A 38 -20.14 7.42 1.45
CA ALA A 38 -20.68 6.69 2.60
C ALA A 38 -20.43 7.35 3.96
N GLY A 39 -19.67 8.46 4.03
CA GLY A 39 -19.30 9.09 5.31
C GLY A 39 -20.50 9.58 6.15
N GLY A 40 -21.64 9.84 5.52
CA GLY A 40 -22.90 10.18 6.21
C GLY A 40 -23.82 9.00 6.50
N TRP A 41 -23.44 7.78 6.14
CA TRP A 41 -24.28 6.58 6.31
C TRP A 41 -24.21 6.06 7.74
N THR A 42 -25.09 5.11 8.08
CA THR A 42 -24.98 4.37 9.33
C THR A 42 -23.75 3.45 9.25
N HIS A 43 -22.84 3.61 10.22
CA HIS A 43 -21.65 2.78 10.32
C HIS A 43 -21.81 1.74 11.43
N HIS A 44 -21.28 0.55 11.20
CA HIS A 44 -21.37 -0.58 12.12
C HIS A 44 -20.11 -0.73 12.96
N ASN A 45 -20.28 -0.75 14.29
CA ASN A 45 -19.18 -1.09 15.19
C ASN A 45 -19.11 -2.61 15.38
N ILE A 46 -17.99 -3.21 14.96
CA ILE A 46 -17.72 -4.65 15.07
C ILE A 46 -16.68 -4.98 16.17
N GLU A 47 -16.46 -4.06 17.10
CA GLU A 47 -15.55 -4.20 18.23
C GLU A 47 -15.94 -5.36 19.17
N SER A 48 -15.00 -6.27 19.39
CA SER A 48 -15.18 -7.41 20.29
C SER A 48 -14.78 -7.09 21.74
N SER A 49 -15.03 -8.02 22.66
CA SER A 49 -14.53 -7.92 24.04
C SER A 49 -13.01 -7.92 24.13
N ILE A 50 -12.32 -8.60 23.21
CA ILE A 50 -10.86 -8.66 23.17
C ILE A 50 -10.29 -7.31 22.74
N ASP A 51 -10.92 -6.64 21.78
CA ASP A 51 -10.52 -5.30 21.32
C ASP A 51 -10.53 -4.27 22.46
N ARG A 52 -11.52 -4.37 23.35
CA ARG A 52 -11.63 -3.52 24.54
C ARG A 52 -10.53 -3.76 25.56
N MET A 53 -9.91 -4.94 25.57
CA MET A 53 -8.76 -5.24 26.44
C MET A 53 -7.45 -4.65 25.93
N ILE A 54 -7.36 -4.29 24.64
CA ILE A 54 -6.16 -3.67 24.08
C ILE A 54 -6.07 -2.23 24.61
N PRO A 55 -5.01 -1.84 25.33
CA PRO A 55 -4.88 -0.51 25.86
C PRO A 55 -4.60 0.49 24.74
N PHE A 56 -5.15 1.70 24.89
CA PHE A 56 -4.70 2.84 24.10
C PHE A 56 -3.26 3.19 24.48
N PHE A 57 -2.38 3.34 23.49
CA PHE A 57 -0.97 3.67 23.69
C PHE A 57 -0.50 4.68 22.64
N ALA A 58 -0.61 5.98 22.97
CA ALA A 58 -0.31 7.07 22.05
C ALA A 58 1.08 7.02 21.37
N PRO A 59 2.18 6.60 22.03
CA PRO A 59 3.49 6.51 21.36
C PRO A 59 3.53 5.54 20.16
N SER A 60 2.59 4.60 20.06
CA SER A 60 2.47 3.72 18.88
C SER A 60 2.12 4.49 17.59
N ALA A 61 1.68 5.75 17.70
CA ALA A 61 1.54 6.67 16.58
C ALA A 61 2.82 6.79 15.74
N ALA A 62 4.01 6.64 16.35
CA ALA A 62 5.28 6.65 15.64
C ALA A 62 5.35 5.54 14.57
N ILE A 63 4.89 4.34 14.92
CA ILE A 63 4.86 3.18 14.02
C ILE A 63 3.71 3.35 13.01
N TYR A 64 2.55 3.83 13.49
CA TYR A 64 1.40 4.12 12.65
C TYR A 64 1.75 5.09 11.51
N LEU A 65 2.43 6.20 11.81
CA LEU A 65 2.86 7.17 10.80
C LEU A 65 4.13 6.70 10.04
N GLY A 66 5.00 5.96 10.70
CA GLY A 66 6.19 5.37 10.06
C GLY A 66 5.85 4.37 8.96
N CYS A 67 4.62 3.83 8.93
CA CYS A 67 4.19 2.89 7.91
C CYS A 67 4.26 3.49 6.50
N TYR A 68 4.01 4.79 6.32
CA TYR A 68 4.06 5.43 4.99
C TYR A 68 5.46 5.38 4.38
N LEU A 69 6.51 5.57 5.18
CA LEU A 69 7.90 5.41 4.74
C LEU A 69 8.20 3.94 4.43
N PHE A 70 7.75 3.02 5.30
CA PHE A 70 7.88 1.58 5.08
C PHE A 70 7.21 1.15 3.75
N TRP A 71 6.03 1.66 3.44
CA TRP A 71 5.32 1.40 2.19
C TRP A 71 6.08 1.96 1.00
N ALA A 72 6.51 3.22 1.05
CA ALA A 72 7.27 3.84 -0.04
C ALA A 72 8.51 3.02 -0.41
N VAL A 73 9.30 2.61 0.59
CA VAL A 73 10.51 1.81 0.36
C VAL A 73 10.16 0.45 -0.24
N ASN A 74 9.20 -0.28 0.32
CA ASN A 74 8.88 -1.63 -0.15
C ASN A 74 8.20 -1.64 -1.52
N TYR A 75 7.32 -0.69 -1.83
CA TYR A 75 6.72 -0.57 -3.16
C TYR A 75 7.78 -0.25 -4.22
N ILE A 76 8.79 0.56 -3.90
CA ILE A 76 9.93 0.77 -4.80
C ILE A 76 10.72 -0.52 -5.01
N LEU A 77 11.00 -1.28 -3.94
CA LEU A 77 11.70 -2.56 -4.07
C LEU A 77 10.90 -3.56 -4.91
N ILE A 78 9.59 -3.66 -4.67
CA ILE A 78 8.68 -4.54 -5.41
C ILE A 78 8.61 -4.14 -6.88
N ALA A 79 8.53 -2.84 -7.18
CA ALA A 79 8.49 -2.30 -8.53
C ALA A 79 9.82 -2.42 -9.31
N ARG A 80 10.90 -2.84 -8.65
CA ARG A 80 12.19 -3.18 -9.27
C ARG A 80 12.33 -4.66 -9.65
N GLN A 81 11.34 -5.50 -9.30
CA GLN A 81 11.31 -6.89 -9.74
C GLN A 81 11.06 -6.99 -11.24
N GLY A 82 11.22 -8.19 -11.81
CA GLY A 82 10.89 -8.45 -13.21
C GLY A 82 9.45 -8.06 -13.54
N LYS A 83 9.22 -7.64 -14.78
CA LYS A 83 7.92 -7.13 -15.27
C LYS A 83 6.75 -8.07 -14.93
N GLU A 84 6.96 -9.37 -15.01
CA GLU A 84 5.94 -10.37 -14.67
C GLU A 84 5.55 -10.32 -13.18
N GLU A 85 6.53 -10.31 -12.26
CA GLU A 85 6.29 -10.19 -10.82
C GLU A 85 5.62 -8.86 -10.46
N VAL A 86 6.03 -7.76 -11.13
CA VAL A 86 5.37 -6.46 -10.99
C VAL A 86 3.89 -6.57 -11.39
N CYS A 87 3.57 -7.18 -12.54
CA CYS A 87 2.19 -7.34 -12.96
C CYS A 87 1.38 -8.22 -12.01
N ARG A 88 1.96 -9.33 -11.51
CA ARG A 88 1.31 -10.22 -10.54
C ARG A 88 0.99 -9.50 -9.23
N PHE A 89 1.96 -8.76 -8.69
CA PHE A 89 1.79 -7.99 -7.47
C PHE A 89 0.74 -6.89 -7.64
N PHE A 90 0.89 -6.02 -8.64
CA PHE A 90 0.01 -4.87 -8.80
C PHE A 90 -1.41 -5.25 -9.28
N ALA A 91 -1.59 -6.41 -9.91
CA ALA A 91 -2.92 -6.94 -10.17
C ALA A 91 -3.64 -7.34 -8.86
N GLY A 92 -2.93 -8.00 -7.94
CA GLY A 92 -3.46 -8.31 -6.61
C GLY A 92 -3.69 -7.04 -5.78
N ASP A 93 -2.77 -6.08 -5.87
CA ASP A 93 -2.87 -4.76 -5.26
C ASP A 93 -4.14 -4.01 -5.70
N PHE A 94 -4.39 -3.96 -7.01
CA PHE A 94 -5.58 -3.34 -7.56
C PHE A 94 -6.87 -4.05 -7.10
N LEU A 95 -6.89 -5.38 -7.19
CA LEU A 95 -8.04 -6.19 -6.80
C LEU A 95 -8.42 -5.97 -5.33
N SER A 96 -7.44 -5.88 -4.44
CA SER A 96 -7.73 -5.67 -3.01
C SER A 96 -8.40 -4.32 -2.75
N ARG A 97 -8.02 -3.25 -3.47
CA ARG A 97 -8.65 -1.92 -3.32
C ARG A 97 -10.07 -1.91 -3.84
N VAL A 98 -10.36 -2.65 -4.92
CA VAL A 98 -11.73 -2.85 -5.39
C VAL A 98 -12.56 -3.55 -4.32
N ILE A 99 -12.03 -4.60 -3.69
CA ILE A 99 -12.73 -5.32 -2.63
C ILE A 99 -12.92 -4.44 -1.38
N CYS A 100 -11.91 -3.69 -0.96
CA CYS A 100 -12.04 -2.69 0.11
C CYS A 100 -13.16 -1.70 -0.18
N LEU A 101 -13.20 -1.13 -1.39
CA LEU A 101 -14.27 -0.20 -1.80
C LEU A 101 -15.65 -0.85 -1.67
N VAL A 102 -15.80 -2.11 -2.10
CA VAL A 102 -17.06 -2.85 -1.97
C VAL A 102 -17.46 -2.98 -0.50
N PHE A 103 -16.55 -3.35 0.40
CA PHE A 103 -16.86 -3.45 1.82
C PHE A 103 -17.21 -2.09 2.44
N TYR A 104 -16.44 -1.05 2.14
CA TYR A 104 -16.67 0.30 2.67
C TYR A 104 -18.01 0.89 2.25
N LEU A 105 -18.55 0.49 1.10
CA LEU A 105 -19.88 0.89 0.65
C LEU A 105 -20.96 -0.09 1.13
N ALA A 106 -20.76 -1.40 1.02
CA ALA A 106 -21.80 -2.39 1.34
C ALA A 106 -22.02 -2.56 2.84
N PHE A 107 -20.97 -2.38 3.64
CA PHE A 107 -20.99 -2.53 5.10
C PHE A 107 -20.00 -1.55 5.74
N PRO A 108 -20.31 -0.24 5.77
CA PRO A 108 -19.44 0.76 6.37
C PRO A 108 -19.23 0.46 7.86
N THR A 109 -17.99 0.34 8.30
CA THR A 109 -17.66 0.07 9.71
C THR A 109 -16.98 1.25 10.39
N THR A 110 -17.14 1.31 11.71
CA THR A 110 -16.56 2.32 12.59
C THR A 110 -16.11 1.69 13.91
N ASN A 111 -15.46 2.47 14.78
CA ASN A 111 -15.08 2.06 16.12
C ASN A 111 -15.23 3.24 17.11
N ILE A 112 -15.18 2.92 18.40
CA ILE A 112 -15.21 3.94 19.46
C ILE A 112 -13.77 4.28 19.82
N ARG A 113 -13.38 5.54 19.61
CA ARG A 113 -12.08 6.06 20.00
C ARG A 113 -12.14 6.61 21.43
N PRO A 114 -11.11 6.38 22.26
CA PRO A 114 -11.05 6.95 23.59
C PRO A 114 -10.88 8.46 23.52
N GLU A 115 -11.37 9.16 24.54
CA GLU A 115 -10.99 10.56 24.75
C GLU A 115 -9.50 10.65 25.10
N VAL A 116 -8.77 11.49 24.37
CA VAL A 116 -7.33 11.68 24.54
C VAL A 116 -7.10 13.00 25.26
N ALA A 117 -6.42 12.95 26.41
CA ALA A 117 -6.05 14.14 27.14
C ALA A 117 -5.11 15.02 26.29
N PRO A 118 -5.28 16.35 26.26
CA PRO A 118 -4.53 17.22 25.35
C PRO A 118 -3.07 17.43 25.78
N ASP A 119 -2.66 17.05 26.98
CA ASP A 119 -1.29 17.19 27.44
C ASP A 119 -0.37 16.09 26.90
N GLY A 120 0.86 16.47 26.59
CA GLY A 120 1.92 15.56 26.13
C GLY A 120 2.05 15.44 24.61
N PHE A 121 3.30 15.27 24.15
CA PHE A 121 3.64 15.23 22.72
C PHE A 121 2.88 14.15 21.95
N TRP A 122 2.88 12.91 22.45
CA TRP A 122 2.24 11.79 21.76
C TRP A 122 0.71 11.90 21.71
N ASN A 123 0.10 12.49 22.73
CA ASN A 123 -1.33 12.74 22.73
C ASN A 123 -1.71 13.80 21.68
N GLN A 124 -0.91 14.86 21.54
CA GLN A 124 -1.07 15.85 20.48
C GLN A 124 -0.92 15.24 19.08
N VAL A 125 0.05 14.34 18.91
CA VAL A 125 0.19 13.57 17.66
C VAL A 125 -1.07 12.73 17.40
N MET A 126 -1.61 12.04 18.42
CA MET A 126 -2.81 11.23 18.28
C MET A 126 -4.07 12.07 17.99
N LEU A 127 -4.23 13.23 18.63
CA LEU A 127 -5.31 14.16 18.33
C LEU A 127 -5.24 14.64 16.87
N TRP A 128 -4.04 14.93 16.36
CA TRP A 128 -3.85 15.22 14.95
C TRP A 128 -4.20 14.03 14.05
N VAL A 129 -3.73 12.81 14.36
CA VAL A 129 -4.09 11.59 13.63
C VAL A 129 -5.60 11.42 13.56
N TYR A 130 -6.30 11.53 14.69
CA TYR A 130 -7.76 11.41 14.72
C TYR A 130 -8.48 12.50 13.94
N SER A 131 -7.87 13.68 13.76
CA SER A 131 -8.45 14.77 12.98
C SER A 131 -8.34 14.57 11.46
N VAL A 132 -7.29 13.89 10.99
CA VAL A 132 -7.03 13.67 9.56
C VAL A 132 -7.50 12.30 9.06
N ASP A 133 -7.52 11.31 9.94
CA ASP A 133 -7.88 9.92 9.66
C ASP A 133 -9.08 9.53 10.52
N ALA A 134 -10.28 9.70 9.98
CA ALA A 134 -11.53 9.50 10.71
C ALA A 134 -11.85 8.02 10.92
N ALA A 135 -12.79 7.74 11.83
CA ALA A 135 -13.21 6.38 12.16
C ALA A 135 -14.20 5.82 11.12
N ASP A 136 -13.87 5.97 9.83
CA ASP A 136 -14.62 5.44 8.70
C ASP A 136 -13.70 4.55 7.83
N ASN A 137 -14.29 3.74 6.93
CA ASN A 137 -13.53 2.84 6.06
C ASN A 137 -12.64 1.82 6.82
N LEU A 138 -13.11 1.28 7.94
CA LEU A 138 -12.25 0.47 8.81
C LEU A 138 -12.06 -0.96 8.31
N PHE A 139 -13.14 -1.67 7.98
CA PHE A 139 -13.10 -3.08 7.60
C PHE A 139 -13.12 -3.26 6.08
N PRO A 140 -12.15 -3.98 5.47
CA PRO A 140 -10.88 -4.43 6.05
C PRO A 140 -9.85 -3.30 6.13
N SER A 141 -8.85 -3.43 7.01
CA SER A 141 -7.85 -2.37 7.21
C SER A 141 -6.89 -2.24 6.03
N ILE A 142 -6.92 -1.10 5.32
CA ILE A 142 -5.91 -0.78 4.29
C ILE A 142 -4.51 -0.65 4.89
N HIS A 143 -4.37 -0.11 6.12
CA HIS A 143 -3.06 0.00 6.77
C HIS A 143 -2.40 -1.37 6.96
N CYS A 144 -3.16 -2.35 7.45
CA CYS A 144 -2.70 -3.72 7.63
C CYS A 144 -2.50 -4.43 6.29
N LEU A 145 -3.43 -4.27 5.35
CA LEU A 145 -3.36 -4.81 3.99
C LEU A 145 -2.07 -4.38 3.26
N VAL A 146 -1.79 -3.08 3.21
CA VAL A 146 -0.63 -2.53 2.48
C VAL A 146 0.67 -2.90 3.19
N SER A 147 0.70 -2.88 4.52
CA SER A 147 1.86 -3.32 5.29
C SER A 147 2.13 -4.81 5.10
N TRP A 148 1.09 -5.63 5.04
CA TRP A 148 1.23 -7.05 4.74
C TRP A 148 1.71 -7.27 3.30
N PHE A 149 1.17 -6.55 2.32
CA PHE A 149 1.68 -6.53 0.93
C PHE A 149 3.17 -6.20 0.85
N CYS A 150 3.65 -5.23 1.63
CA CYS A 150 5.07 -4.90 1.69
C CYS A 150 5.93 -6.09 2.11
N TYR A 151 5.47 -6.87 3.10
CA TYR A 151 6.14 -8.10 3.51
C TYR A 151 6.04 -9.21 2.46
N ILE A 152 4.82 -9.59 2.07
CA ILE A 152 4.60 -10.75 1.19
C ILE A 152 5.09 -10.51 -0.25
N GLY A 153 5.18 -9.25 -0.68
CA GLY A 153 5.75 -8.86 -1.98
C GLY A 153 7.27 -9.04 -2.06
N ILE A 154 7.95 -9.23 -0.92
CA ILE A 154 9.41 -9.43 -0.87
C ILE A 154 9.86 -10.68 -0.11
N ARG A 155 8.97 -11.39 0.59
CA ARG A 155 9.36 -12.49 1.50
C ARG A 155 10.12 -13.63 0.83
N ASP A 156 9.86 -13.85 -0.46
CA ASP A 156 10.47 -14.90 -1.28
C ASP A 156 11.62 -14.37 -2.17
N ARG A 157 12.06 -13.11 -1.96
CA ARG A 157 13.14 -12.50 -2.73
C ARG A 157 14.51 -12.87 -2.21
N GLU A 158 15.15 -13.84 -2.84
CA GLU A 158 16.50 -14.30 -2.50
C GLU A 158 17.58 -13.24 -2.73
N ASP A 159 17.33 -12.28 -3.64
CA ASP A 159 18.25 -11.18 -3.92
C ASP A 159 18.28 -10.12 -2.80
N LEU A 160 17.31 -10.14 -1.88
CA LEU A 160 17.30 -9.28 -0.70
C LEU A 160 17.90 -10.01 0.52
N PRO A 161 18.65 -9.31 1.38
CA PRO A 161 19.19 -9.90 2.60
C PRO A 161 18.09 -10.47 3.50
N VAL A 162 18.36 -11.64 4.11
CA VAL A 162 17.44 -12.31 5.05
C VAL A 162 16.98 -11.38 6.18
N TRP A 163 17.90 -10.54 6.70
CA TRP A 163 17.58 -9.59 7.77
C TRP A 163 16.49 -8.60 7.35
N TYR A 164 16.49 -8.15 6.08
CA TYR A 164 15.52 -7.18 5.58
C TYR A 164 14.15 -7.82 5.39
N ARG A 165 14.10 -9.07 4.91
CA ARG A 165 12.85 -9.84 4.79
C ARG A 165 12.20 -10.06 6.16
N ARG A 166 13.01 -10.40 7.18
CA ARG A 166 12.56 -10.53 8.57
C ARG A 166 12.11 -9.19 9.15
N PHE A 167 12.88 -8.13 8.93
CA PHE A 167 12.51 -6.77 9.32
C PHE A 167 11.16 -6.36 8.72
N SER A 168 10.92 -6.63 7.44
CA SER A 168 9.65 -6.31 6.78
C SER A 168 8.46 -7.06 7.39
N CYS A 169 8.63 -8.33 7.76
CA CYS A 169 7.63 -9.09 8.51
C CYS A 169 7.33 -8.44 9.88
N VAL A 170 8.38 -8.15 10.66
CA VAL A 170 8.23 -7.54 11.99
C VAL A 170 7.58 -6.17 11.88
N MET A 171 7.98 -5.34 10.91
CA MET A 171 7.36 -4.04 10.68
C MET A 171 5.88 -4.16 10.28
N ALA A 172 5.52 -5.11 9.42
CA ALA A 172 4.12 -5.33 9.06
C ALA A 172 3.26 -5.70 10.28
N LEU A 173 3.78 -6.58 11.16
CA LEU A 173 3.11 -6.94 12.41
C LEU A 173 3.04 -5.76 13.40
N LEU A 174 4.10 -4.95 13.48
CA LEU A 174 4.12 -3.76 14.32
C LEU A 174 3.12 -2.70 13.85
N VAL A 175 2.93 -2.53 12.53
CA VAL A 175 1.88 -1.65 12.00
C VAL A 175 0.50 -2.20 12.34
N CYS A 176 0.28 -3.51 12.23
CA CYS A 176 -0.98 -4.12 12.64
C CYS A 176 -1.26 -3.86 14.14
N ALA A 177 -0.26 -4.10 15.00
CA ALA A 177 -0.36 -3.82 16.42
C ALA A 177 -0.59 -2.33 16.70
N SER A 178 0.11 -1.44 15.99
CA SER A 178 -0.05 0.01 16.18
C SER A 178 -1.46 0.46 15.84
N THR A 179 -2.09 -0.08 14.79
CA THR A 179 -3.48 0.27 14.45
C THR A 179 -4.47 -0.07 15.56
N LEU A 180 -4.22 -1.14 16.32
CA LEU A 180 -5.05 -1.55 17.46
C LEU A 180 -4.79 -0.64 18.68
N THR A 181 -3.52 -0.35 18.99
CA THR A 181 -3.14 0.47 20.15
C THR A 181 -3.38 1.96 19.95
N THR A 182 -3.42 2.44 18.70
CA THR A 182 -3.90 3.78 18.34
C THR A 182 -5.42 3.83 18.23
N LYS A 183 -6.14 2.72 18.43
CA LYS A 183 -7.60 2.62 18.29
C LYS A 183 -8.11 3.12 16.93
N GLN A 184 -7.31 2.90 15.88
CA GLN A 184 -7.74 3.14 14.49
C GLN A 184 -8.52 1.96 13.94
N HIS A 185 -8.18 0.74 14.36
CA HIS A 185 -8.81 -0.48 13.89
C HIS A 185 -9.11 -1.44 15.05
N VAL A 186 -9.96 -2.42 14.77
CA VAL A 186 -10.19 -3.59 15.62
C VAL A 186 -9.56 -4.85 15.01
N ILE A 187 -9.43 -5.92 15.79
CA ILE A 187 -8.80 -7.19 15.38
C ILE A 187 -9.43 -7.75 14.10
N ALA A 188 -10.75 -7.60 13.94
CA ALA A 188 -11.45 -8.04 12.73
C ALA A 188 -10.93 -7.31 11.48
N ASP A 189 -10.69 -6.00 11.55
CA ASP A 189 -10.16 -5.21 10.43
C ASP A 189 -8.74 -5.66 10.07
N VAL A 190 -7.91 -5.92 11.08
CA VAL A 190 -6.53 -6.39 10.93
C VAL A 190 -6.51 -7.77 10.25
N ALA A 191 -7.30 -8.71 10.77
CA ALA A 191 -7.43 -10.04 10.21
C ALA A 191 -7.96 -9.99 8.76
N GLY A 192 -8.98 -9.18 8.51
CA GLY A 192 -9.53 -8.94 7.18
C GLY A 192 -8.48 -8.39 6.22
N GLY A 193 -7.68 -7.40 6.64
CA GLY A 193 -6.60 -6.83 5.83
C GLY A 193 -5.52 -7.84 5.46
N ILE A 194 -5.04 -8.63 6.43
CA ILE A 194 -4.00 -9.66 6.20
C ILE A 194 -4.53 -10.76 5.27
N LEU A 195 -5.72 -11.29 5.56
CA LEU A 195 -6.33 -12.36 4.74
C LEU A 195 -6.59 -11.87 3.32
N LEU A 196 -7.11 -10.66 3.16
CA LEU A 196 -7.38 -10.08 1.85
C LEU A 196 -6.09 -9.88 1.05
N ALA A 197 -4.98 -9.46 1.67
CA ALA A 197 -3.70 -9.32 1.00
C ALA A 197 -3.18 -10.67 0.47
N GLU A 198 -3.21 -11.74 1.27
CA GLU A 198 -2.78 -13.08 0.85
C GLU A 198 -3.67 -13.63 -0.27
N ILE A 199 -4.99 -13.50 -0.16
CA ILE A 199 -5.94 -13.96 -1.18
C ILE A 199 -5.73 -13.19 -2.48
N CYS A 200 -5.68 -11.85 -2.42
CA CYS A 200 -5.53 -11.02 -3.61
C CYS A 200 -4.19 -11.21 -4.29
N LEU A 201 -3.09 -11.42 -3.54
CA LEU A 201 -1.81 -11.73 -4.16
C LEU A 201 -1.84 -13.10 -4.86
N ARG A 202 -2.45 -14.11 -4.25
CA ARG A 202 -2.62 -15.44 -4.88
C ARG A 202 -3.45 -15.34 -6.16
N VAL A 203 -4.56 -14.60 -6.14
CA VAL A 203 -5.40 -14.37 -7.32
C VAL A 203 -4.67 -13.53 -8.37
N GLY A 204 -3.93 -12.50 -7.97
CA GLY A 204 -3.12 -11.66 -8.86
C GLY A 204 -2.04 -12.45 -9.60
N LYS A 205 -1.50 -13.52 -8.98
CA LYS A 205 -0.56 -14.45 -9.61
C LYS A 205 -1.18 -15.35 -10.69
N LEU A 206 -2.51 -15.45 -10.78
CA LEU A 206 -3.15 -16.22 -11.84
C LEU A 206 -2.86 -15.60 -13.21
N PRO A 207 -2.46 -16.39 -14.24
CA PRO A 207 -2.13 -15.86 -15.57
C PRO A 207 -3.26 -15.06 -16.21
N ALA A 208 -4.51 -15.46 -15.98
CA ALA A 208 -5.69 -14.74 -16.49
C ALA A 208 -5.79 -13.32 -15.91
N VAL A 209 -5.48 -13.15 -14.62
CA VAL A 209 -5.61 -11.86 -13.92
C VAL A 209 -4.41 -10.97 -14.21
N SER A 210 -3.20 -11.46 -13.97
CA SER A 210 -1.95 -10.73 -14.27
C SER A 210 -1.81 -10.43 -15.77
N GLY A 211 -2.29 -11.31 -16.66
CA GLY A 211 -2.27 -11.09 -18.10
C GLY A 211 -3.21 -9.99 -18.58
N VAL A 212 -4.39 -9.85 -17.96
CA VAL A 212 -5.28 -8.69 -18.20
C VAL A 212 -4.61 -7.41 -17.70
N TYR A 213 -4.11 -7.41 -16.47
CA TYR A 213 -3.44 -6.25 -15.88
C TYR A 213 -2.25 -5.80 -16.74
N ARG A 214 -1.41 -6.76 -17.19
CA ARG A 214 -0.26 -6.49 -18.06
C ARG A 214 -0.67 -5.86 -19.38
N ARG A 215 -1.72 -6.35 -20.04
CA ARG A 215 -2.19 -5.76 -21.32
C ARG A 215 -2.63 -4.31 -21.15
N VAL A 216 -3.34 -4.01 -20.06
CA VAL A 216 -3.76 -2.64 -19.74
C VAL A 216 -2.53 -1.77 -19.46
N LEU A 217 -1.63 -2.24 -18.60
CA LEU A 217 -0.41 -1.53 -18.22
C LEU A 217 0.47 -1.24 -19.45
N ASP A 218 0.64 -2.21 -20.34
CA ASP A 218 1.42 -2.06 -21.58
C ASP A 218 0.77 -1.05 -22.51
N GLY A 219 -0.55 -1.11 -22.70
CA GLY A 219 -1.27 -0.12 -23.52
C GLY A 219 -1.14 1.31 -22.98
N VAL A 220 -1.14 1.50 -21.66
CA VAL A 220 -0.93 2.82 -21.05
C VAL A 220 0.52 3.27 -21.18
N ASN A 221 1.48 2.38 -20.87
CA ASN A 221 2.91 2.66 -21.01
C ASN A 221 3.27 3.04 -22.46
N ASP A 222 2.76 2.32 -23.46
CA ASP A 222 3.04 2.59 -24.86
C ASP A 222 2.48 3.95 -25.30
N ARG A 223 1.34 4.38 -24.75
CA ARG A 223 0.79 5.73 -25.01
C ARG A 223 1.62 6.84 -24.38
N ILE A 224 2.09 6.64 -23.15
CA ILE A 224 2.85 7.65 -22.40
C ILE A 224 4.29 7.76 -22.94
N PHE A 225 4.92 6.64 -23.28
CA PHE A 225 6.33 6.59 -23.65
C PHE A 225 6.58 6.46 -25.17
N ARG A 226 5.54 6.51 -26.00
CA ARG A 226 5.61 6.39 -27.47
C ARG A 226 6.69 7.27 -28.11
N GLY A 227 6.81 8.52 -27.66
CA GLY A 227 7.75 9.51 -28.21
C GLY A 227 9.21 9.40 -27.77
N LYS A 228 9.57 8.45 -26.89
CA LYS A 228 10.97 8.25 -26.43
C LYS A 228 11.70 7.10 -27.13
N LYS A 229 11.04 6.39 -28.05
CA LYS A 229 11.69 5.42 -28.95
C LYS A 229 12.37 6.08 -30.15
N GLU A 230 11.83 7.20 -30.64
CA GLU A 230 12.35 7.87 -31.85
C GLU A 230 13.65 8.65 -31.62
N VAL A 231 13.82 9.28 -30.45
CA VAL A 231 15.02 10.10 -30.15
C VAL A 231 16.30 9.26 -30.04
N LEU A 232 16.21 8.01 -29.57
CA LEU A 232 17.39 7.13 -29.45
C LEU A 232 17.86 6.56 -30.80
N HIS A 233 16.97 6.43 -31.78
CA HIS A 233 17.37 6.03 -33.14
C HIS A 233 17.89 7.22 -33.96
N ALA A 234 17.38 8.44 -33.74
CA ALA A 234 17.90 9.65 -34.36
C ALA A 234 19.32 10.02 -33.85
N ASP A 235 19.57 9.89 -32.54
CA ASP A 235 20.89 10.17 -31.96
C ASP A 235 21.97 9.13 -32.35
N GLU A 236 21.57 7.88 -32.66
CA GLU A 236 22.47 6.84 -33.17
C GLU A 236 22.79 7.02 -34.66
N GLU A 237 21.85 7.52 -35.48
CA GLU A 237 22.10 7.86 -36.89
C GLU A 237 22.93 9.15 -37.07
N GLU A 238 22.71 10.19 -36.25
CA GLU A 238 23.44 11.46 -36.36
C GLU A 238 24.89 11.38 -35.81
N SER A 239 25.19 10.37 -34.99
CA SER A 239 26.56 10.08 -34.55
C SER A 239 27.34 9.09 -35.45
N ALA A 240 26.67 8.57 -36.48
CA ALA A 240 27.22 7.65 -37.48
C ALA A 240 27.50 8.33 -38.84
N VAL A 241 27.36 9.65 -38.93
CA VAL A 241 27.71 10.49 -40.10
C VAL A 241 28.91 11.37 -39.78
#